data_AF-A0A8S3ZVL8-F1
#
_entry.id   AF-A0A8S3ZVL8-F1
#
_cell.length_a   1.000
_cell.length_b   1.000
_cell.length_c   1.000
_cell.angle_alpha   90.00
_cell.angle_beta   90.00
_cell.angle_gamma   90.00
#
_symmetry.space_group_name_H-M   'P 1'
#
loop_
_entity.id
_entity.type
_entity.pdbx_description
1 polymer ?
#
loop_
_entity_poly.entity_id
_entity_poly.type
_entity_poly.pdbx_seq_one_letter_code
_entity_poly.pdbx_strand_id
1 'polypeptide(L)'
;MSKVTADLVILFICWTSLHLVAAKEFSQFTLDFLEIVTGDFDNRQQIESGGTDHAFIQFRIVPANMPLLQPDTVWYDEWAADGKLLHMQIGIISELPRDNILIDLYNFTEPSFYKPGEFNTSSLAGLKRGDLKRHNCSAVFRRLNKDVYVGYWPDCRSLVRGHHPNYADTFTCQDVSIIIPPTVEETFAQPPYIFQRKDTRYRFTGLPDTYGNFCGTKN
;
A
#
# COMPACT_ATOMS: atom_id res chain seq x y z
N MET A 1 59.82 21.35 17.92
CA MET A 1 59.08 20.89 16.73
C MET A 1 57.92 20.04 17.20
N SER A 2 56.72 20.64 17.18
CA SER A 2 55.45 20.06 17.62
C SER A 2 54.89 19.17 16.51
N LYS A 3 54.70 17.88 16.78
CA LYS A 3 54.15 16.89 15.84
C LYS A 3 53.15 15.95 16.51
N VAL A 4 52.31 16.48 17.42
CA VAL A 4 51.33 15.67 18.17
C VAL A 4 49.90 16.19 18.04
N THR A 5 49.65 17.33 17.36
CA THR A 5 48.31 17.94 17.31
C THR A 5 47.52 17.68 16.03
N ALA A 6 48.11 17.08 15.00
CA ALA A 6 47.42 16.85 13.71
C ALA A 6 46.61 15.53 13.67
N ASP A 7 47.06 14.49 14.39
CA ASP A 7 46.44 13.16 14.29
C ASP A 7 45.16 13.03 15.15
N LEU A 8 44.99 13.87 16.16
CA LEU A 8 43.80 13.83 17.04
C LEU A 8 42.55 14.46 16.38
N VAL A 9 42.73 15.37 15.43
CA VAL A 9 41.62 16.09 14.77
C VAL A 9 40.97 15.22 13.68
N ILE A 10 41.74 14.33 13.04
CA ILE A 10 41.22 13.44 11.99
C ILE A 10 40.36 12.32 12.58
N LEU A 11 40.64 11.88 13.82
CA LEU A 11 39.83 10.86 14.51
C LEU A 11 38.45 11.37 14.94
N PHE A 12 38.29 12.67 15.22
CA PHE A 12 36.99 13.26 15.58
C PHE A 12 36.07 13.49 14.36
N ILE A 13 36.64 13.73 13.17
CA ILE A 13 35.86 13.94 11.93
C ILE A 13 35.29 12.60 11.41
N CYS A 14 35.90 11.47 11.76
CA CYS A 14 35.40 10.15 11.37
C CYS A 14 34.18 9.70 12.20
N TRP A 15 33.96 10.25 13.40
CA TRP A 15 32.82 9.89 14.26
C TRP A 15 31.52 10.61 13.93
N THR A 16 31.57 11.78 13.30
CA THR A 16 30.35 12.51 12.88
C THR A 16 29.88 12.13 11.48
N SER A 17 30.67 11.36 10.73
CA SER A 17 30.37 10.98 9.34
C SER A 17 29.52 9.69 9.23
N LEU A 18 29.40 8.90 10.30
CA LEU A 18 28.30 7.95 10.43
C LEU A 18 27.07 8.70 10.94
N HIS A 19 26.51 9.56 10.07
CA HIS A 19 25.06 9.63 10.04
C HIS A 19 24.59 8.24 9.62
N LEU A 20 24.48 7.33 10.61
CA LEU A 20 23.50 6.26 10.55
C LEU A 20 22.24 6.99 10.10
N VAL A 21 21.82 6.76 8.86
CA VAL A 21 20.47 7.11 8.44
C VAL A 21 19.62 6.32 9.42
N ALA A 22 19.19 6.96 10.50
CA ALA A 22 18.36 6.34 11.50
C ALA A 22 17.16 5.82 10.72
N ALA A 23 17.03 4.50 10.65
CA ALA A 23 15.91 3.88 9.97
C ALA A 23 14.66 4.51 10.58
N LYS A 24 13.76 5.02 9.75
CA LYS A 24 12.51 5.61 10.23
C LYS A 24 11.79 4.52 11.03
N GLU A 25 11.65 4.74 12.33
CA GLU A 25 10.85 3.85 13.17
C GLU A 25 9.39 4.02 12.78
N PHE A 26 8.74 2.92 12.40
CA PHE A 26 7.32 2.92 12.14
C PHE A 26 6.57 3.08 13.46
N SER A 27 5.54 3.94 13.48
CA SER A 27 4.63 3.94 14.63
C SER A 27 3.83 2.64 14.67
N GLN A 28 3.41 2.22 15.86
CA GLN A 28 2.51 1.07 16.03
C GLN A 28 1.24 1.22 15.16
N PHE A 29 0.74 2.44 14.98
CA PHE A 29 -0.46 2.71 14.18
C PHE A 29 -0.26 2.42 12.69
N THR A 30 0.86 2.86 12.10
CA THR A 30 1.22 2.52 10.72
C THR A 30 1.44 1.02 10.58
N LEU A 31 2.07 0.37 11.56
CA LEU A 31 2.29 -1.08 11.52
C LEU A 31 0.98 -1.86 11.55
N ASP A 32 0.06 -1.50 12.45
CA ASP A 32 -1.27 -2.12 12.53
C ASP A 32 -2.04 -1.98 11.21
N PHE A 33 -1.98 -0.80 10.60
CA PHE A 33 -2.59 -0.56 9.30
C PHE A 33 -1.99 -1.48 8.23
N LEU A 34 -0.66 -1.54 8.14
CA LEU A 34 0.07 -2.36 7.16
C LEU A 34 -0.22 -3.85 7.33
N GLU A 35 -0.32 -4.33 8.57
CA GLU A 35 -0.66 -5.73 8.86
C GLU A 35 -2.04 -6.12 8.33
N ILE A 36 -2.99 -5.18 8.38
CA ILE A 36 -4.35 -5.36 7.86
C ILE A 36 -4.39 -5.26 6.34
N VAL A 37 -3.78 -4.24 5.74
CA VAL A 37 -3.96 -3.98 4.30
C VAL A 37 -3.09 -4.83 3.39
N THR A 38 -1.95 -5.34 3.86
CA THR A 38 -1.03 -6.11 3.01
C THR A 38 -1.42 -7.58 2.89
N GLY A 39 -1.53 -8.09 1.66
CA GLY A 39 -1.96 -9.45 1.39
C GLY A 39 -2.28 -9.67 -0.07
N ASP A 40 -2.57 -10.91 -0.42
CA ASP A 40 -3.20 -11.26 -1.70
C ASP A 40 -4.69 -11.49 -1.45
N PHE A 41 -5.54 -10.93 -2.28
CA PHE A 41 -7.00 -10.95 -2.12
C PHE A 41 -7.70 -11.34 -3.42
N ASP A 42 -8.82 -12.04 -3.34
CA ASP A 42 -9.74 -12.23 -4.46
C ASP A 42 -11.19 -12.38 -4.01
N ASN A 43 -12.14 -12.21 -4.92
CA ASN A 43 -13.57 -12.36 -4.66
C ASN A 43 -14.14 -13.70 -5.16
N ARG A 44 -13.32 -14.75 -5.26
CA ARG A 44 -13.77 -16.05 -5.81
C ARG A 44 -14.95 -16.62 -5.06
N GLN A 45 -14.90 -16.62 -3.72
CA GLN A 45 -15.99 -17.18 -2.90
C GLN A 45 -17.31 -16.43 -3.14
N GLN A 46 -17.29 -15.11 -3.38
CA GLN A 46 -18.49 -14.34 -3.68
C GLN A 46 -19.16 -14.82 -4.98
N ILE A 47 -18.36 -15.06 -6.01
CA ILE A 47 -18.85 -15.53 -7.32
C ILE A 47 -19.38 -16.97 -7.21
N GLU A 48 -18.62 -17.86 -6.58
CA GLU A 48 -19.01 -19.26 -6.37
C GLU A 48 -20.28 -19.41 -5.52
N SER A 49 -20.55 -18.45 -4.63
CA SER A 49 -21.77 -18.40 -3.81
C SER A 49 -22.98 -17.79 -4.53
N GLY A 50 -22.86 -17.46 -5.82
CA GLY A 50 -23.97 -16.96 -6.66
C GLY A 50 -23.96 -15.46 -6.95
N GLY A 51 -22.85 -14.74 -6.69
CA GLY A 51 -22.68 -13.33 -7.05
C GLY A 51 -22.46 -13.14 -8.57
N THR A 52 -23.50 -13.34 -9.38
CA THR A 52 -23.41 -13.31 -10.85
C THR A 52 -23.16 -11.92 -11.45
N ASP A 53 -23.40 -10.86 -10.67
CA ASP A 53 -23.22 -9.47 -11.10
C ASP A 53 -21.80 -8.94 -10.80
N HIS A 54 -20.91 -9.78 -10.25
CA HIS A 54 -19.55 -9.43 -9.87
C HIS A 54 -18.55 -10.11 -10.80
N ALA A 55 -17.66 -9.33 -11.43
CA ALA A 55 -16.52 -9.87 -12.17
C ALA A 55 -15.50 -10.50 -11.22
N PHE A 56 -14.70 -11.47 -11.69
CA PHE A 56 -13.61 -12.01 -10.89
C PHE A 56 -12.47 -11.00 -10.83
N ILE A 57 -12.18 -10.54 -9.62
CA ILE A 57 -11.13 -9.56 -9.34
C ILE A 57 -10.20 -10.15 -8.28
N GLN A 58 -8.92 -9.94 -8.51
CA GLN A 58 -7.86 -10.23 -7.56
C GLN A 58 -6.94 -9.03 -7.43
N PHE A 59 -6.41 -8.79 -6.24
CA PHE A 59 -5.42 -7.76 -6.03
C PHE A 59 -4.41 -8.18 -4.98
N ARG A 60 -3.26 -7.54 -5.01
CA ARG A 60 -2.13 -7.79 -4.14
C ARG A 60 -1.60 -6.47 -3.64
N ILE A 61 -1.40 -6.36 -2.33
CA ILE A 61 -0.78 -5.20 -1.69
C ILE A 61 0.39 -5.70 -0.87
N VAL A 62 1.59 -5.20 -1.13
CA VAL A 62 2.81 -5.64 -0.43
C VAL A 62 3.66 -4.46 0.01
N PRO A 63 4.39 -4.61 1.12
CA PRO A 63 5.50 -3.72 1.47
C PRO A 63 6.49 -3.60 0.31
N ALA A 64 6.93 -2.38 0.01
CA ALA A 64 7.93 -2.11 -1.00
C ALA A 64 9.14 -1.38 -0.40
N ASN A 65 10.35 -1.83 -0.75
CA ASN A 65 11.57 -1.10 -0.44
C ASN A 65 12.00 -0.30 -1.67
N MET A 66 11.91 1.02 -1.58
CA MET A 66 12.23 1.94 -2.66
C MET A 66 13.24 2.98 -2.19
N PRO A 67 14.55 2.80 -2.43
CA PRO A 67 15.59 3.75 -2.03
C PRO A 67 15.31 5.19 -2.50
N LEU A 68 14.68 5.33 -3.68
CA LEU A 68 14.28 6.61 -4.26
C LEU A 68 13.31 7.42 -3.36
N LEU A 69 12.47 6.74 -2.59
CA LEU A 69 11.40 7.31 -1.77
C LEU A 69 11.71 7.23 -0.28
N GLN A 70 12.92 6.78 0.11
CA GLN A 70 13.30 6.81 1.52
C GLN A 70 13.36 8.26 2.05
N PRO A 71 12.99 8.50 3.31
CA PRO A 71 12.64 7.51 4.34
C PRO A 71 11.15 7.11 4.38
N ASP A 72 10.38 7.36 3.34
CA ASP A 72 8.93 7.14 3.38
C ASP A 72 8.56 5.65 3.42
N THR A 73 7.38 5.40 4.01
CA THR A 73 6.77 4.07 4.06
C THR A 73 6.04 3.85 2.75
N VAL A 74 6.38 2.78 2.03
CA VAL A 74 5.88 2.56 0.67
C VAL A 74 5.27 1.18 0.53
N TRP A 75 4.09 1.09 -0.09
CA TRP A 75 3.57 -0.17 -0.60
C TRP A 75 3.66 -0.22 -2.13
N TYR A 76 3.56 -1.43 -2.66
CA TYR A 76 3.21 -1.69 -4.05
C TYR A 76 1.87 -2.40 -4.07
N ASP A 77 0.99 -2.00 -4.98
CA ASP A 77 -0.27 -2.68 -5.22
C ASP A 77 -0.48 -3.01 -6.70
N GLU A 78 -1.11 -4.15 -6.93
CA GLU A 78 -1.43 -4.70 -8.24
C GLU A 78 -2.87 -5.20 -8.25
N TRP A 79 -3.63 -4.87 -9.28
CA TRP A 79 -5.00 -5.30 -9.45
C TRP A 79 -5.21 -5.96 -10.80
N ALA A 80 -6.01 -7.02 -10.83
CA ALA A 80 -6.39 -7.71 -12.04
C ALA A 80 -7.86 -8.13 -12.03
N ALA A 81 -8.49 -8.09 -13.20
CA ALA A 81 -9.83 -8.62 -13.42
C ALA A 81 -9.79 -9.66 -14.54
N ASP A 82 -10.40 -10.82 -14.31
CA ASP A 82 -10.48 -11.93 -15.28
C ASP A 82 -9.11 -12.28 -15.91
N GLY A 83 -8.06 -12.28 -15.08
CA GLY A 83 -6.68 -12.60 -15.50
C GLY A 83 -5.96 -11.48 -16.27
N LYS A 84 -6.56 -10.30 -16.40
CA LYS A 84 -5.95 -9.12 -17.05
C LYS A 84 -5.56 -8.08 -16.00
N LEU A 85 -4.33 -7.59 -16.09
CA LEU A 85 -3.83 -6.53 -15.25
C LEU A 85 -4.65 -5.24 -15.48
N LEU A 86 -5.24 -4.71 -14.42
CA LEU A 86 -5.93 -3.43 -14.42
C LEU A 86 -4.97 -2.29 -14.14
N HIS A 87 -4.13 -2.44 -13.11
CA HIS A 87 -3.12 -1.44 -12.77
C HIS A 87 -2.06 -1.98 -11.81
N MET A 88 -0.95 -1.23 -11.76
CA MET A 88 0.12 -1.31 -10.78
C MET A 88 0.39 0.08 -10.24
N GLN A 89 0.51 0.22 -8.93
CA GLN A 89 0.70 1.50 -8.26
C GLN A 89 1.70 1.39 -7.11
N ILE A 90 2.26 2.55 -6.76
CA ILE A 90 3.07 2.77 -5.57
C ILE A 90 2.29 3.71 -4.66
N GLY A 91 2.12 3.33 -3.40
CA GLY A 91 1.47 4.14 -2.38
C GLY A 91 2.47 4.61 -1.35
N ILE A 92 2.58 5.93 -1.16
CA ILE A 92 3.36 6.53 -0.08
C ILE A 92 2.46 6.79 1.11
N ILE A 93 2.77 6.17 2.24
CA ILE A 93 1.94 6.17 3.45
C ILE A 93 2.40 7.26 4.41
N SER A 94 1.46 8.11 4.81
CA SER A 94 1.65 9.16 5.80
C SER A 94 0.58 9.09 6.89
N GLU A 95 0.97 9.34 8.14
CA GLU A 95 0.02 9.48 9.25
C GLU A 95 -0.56 10.89 9.28
N LEU A 96 -1.87 10.96 9.52
CA LEU A 96 -2.62 12.17 9.74
C LEU A 96 -3.17 12.20 11.17
N PRO A 97 -3.52 13.38 11.71
CA PRO A 97 -4.14 13.48 13.03
C PRO A 97 -5.41 12.62 13.16
N ARG A 98 -5.73 12.20 14.39
CA ARG A 98 -6.97 11.45 14.73
C ARG A 98 -7.05 10.06 14.07
N ASP A 99 -5.94 9.31 14.11
CA ASP A 99 -5.85 7.93 13.62
C ASP A 99 -6.29 7.78 12.16
N ASN A 100 -5.81 8.71 11.32
CA ASN A 100 -6.01 8.67 9.88
C ASN A 100 -4.69 8.35 9.17
N ILE A 101 -4.78 7.63 8.06
CA ILE A 101 -3.69 7.34 7.13
C ILE A 101 -4.01 8.04 5.81
N LEU A 102 -3.04 8.73 5.24
CA LEU A 102 -3.06 9.25 3.87
C LEU A 102 -2.15 8.38 3.01
N ILE A 103 -2.61 8.03 1.81
CA ILE A 103 -1.80 7.31 0.83
C ILE A 103 -1.75 8.12 -0.46
N ASP A 104 -0.58 8.64 -0.79
CA ASP A 104 -0.33 9.29 -2.07
C ASP A 104 0.00 8.23 -3.13
N LEU A 105 -0.79 8.19 -4.20
CA LEU A 105 -0.69 7.16 -5.24
C LEU A 105 0.14 7.64 -6.43
N TYR A 106 1.06 6.77 -6.87
CA TYR A 106 1.95 6.98 -8.01
C TYR A 106 1.77 5.85 -9.01
N ASN A 107 1.53 6.21 -10.26
CA ASN A 107 1.53 5.26 -11.37
C ASN A 107 2.93 5.09 -11.96
N PHE A 108 3.18 3.93 -12.54
CA PHE A 108 4.29 3.73 -13.47
C PHE A 108 4.03 4.48 -14.77
N THR A 109 5.04 5.15 -15.31
CA THR A 109 4.93 5.87 -16.60
C THR A 109 4.85 4.92 -17.79
N GLU A 110 5.47 3.75 -17.68
CA GLU A 110 5.37 2.64 -18.63
C GLU A 110 4.94 1.37 -17.87
N PRO A 111 3.64 1.08 -17.73
CA PRO A 111 3.17 -0.10 -16.99
C PRO A 111 3.39 -1.42 -17.76
N SER A 112 4.47 -1.52 -18.54
CA SER A 112 4.57 -2.42 -19.69
C SER A 112 4.61 -3.92 -19.34
N PHE A 113 3.81 -4.69 -20.08
CA PHE A 113 3.81 -6.16 -20.32
C PHE A 113 3.63 -7.18 -19.18
N TYR A 114 3.62 -6.79 -17.91
CA TYR A 114 3.48 -7.78 -16.83
C TYR A 114 2.09 -8.42 -16.81
N LYS A 115 2.04 -9.75 -16.70
CA LYS A 115 0.80 -10.44 -16.31
C LYS A 115 0.60 -10.31 -14.80
N PRO A 116 -0.64 -10.46 -14.32
CA PRO A 116 -0.92 -10.44 -12.89
C PRO A 116 0.00 -11.41 -12.11
N GLY A 117 0.66 -10.90 -11.07
CA GLY A 117 1.55 -11.64 -10.20
C GLY A 117 2.98 -11.85 -10.72
N GLU A 118 3.28 -11.46 -11.97
CA GLU A 118 4.64 -11.59 -12.53
C GLU A 118 5.59 -10.47 -12.08
N PHE A 119 5.07 -9.35 -11.57
CA PHE A 119 5.89 -8.22 -11.18
C PHE A 119 6.76 -8.55 -9.95
N ASN A 120 8.08 -8.50 -10.15
CA ASN A 120 9.05 -8.69 -9.07
C ASN A 120 9.31 -7.35 -8.36
N THR A 121 8.85 -7.23 -7.11
CA THR A 121 9.01 -6.01 -6.32
C THR A 121 10.46 -5.66 -5.98
N SER A 122 11.42 -6.59 -6.13
CA SER A 122 12.85 -6.25 -5.98
C SER A 122 13.33 -5.30 -7.08
N SER A 123 12.65 -5.25 -8.24
CA SER A 123 12.97 -4.32 -9.33
C SER A 123 12.69 -2.86 -8.97
N LEU A 124 11.84 -2.61 -7.95
CA LEU A 124 11.51 -1.27 -7.48
C LEU A 124 12.73 -0.51 -6.96
N ALA A 125 13.77 -1.22 -6.52
CA ALA A 125 15.02 -0.63 -6.04
C ALA A 125 15.78 0.15 -7.13
N GLY A 126 15.58 -0.19 -8.40
CA GLY A 126 16.26 0.44 -9.54
C GLY A 126 15.51 1.61 -10.16
N LEU A 127 14.31 1.93 -9.68
CA LEU A 127 13.47 2.98 -10.27
C LEU A 127 14.01 4.39 -9.99
N LYS A 128 13.78 5.27 -10.96
CA LYS A 128 14.12 6.69 -10.93
C LYS A 128 12.84 7.52 -10.85
N ARG A 129 12.99 8.80 -10.46
CA ARG A 129 11.86 9.74 -10.36
C ARG A 129 11.03 9.88 -11.63
N GLY A 130 11.65 9.74 -12.81
CA GLY A 130 10.95 9.80 -14.10
C GLY A 130 10.09 8.57 -14.42
N ASP A 131 10.27 7.47 -13.69
CA ASP A 131 9.53 6.22 -13.90
C ASP A 131 8.17 6.22 -13.17
N LEU A 132 7.97 7.20 -12.28
CA LEU A 132 6.76 7.36 -11.47
C LEU A 132 6.07 8.68 -11.78
N LYS A 133 4.75 8.64 -11.90
CA LYS A 133 3.89 9.81 -12.05
C LYS A 133 2.90 9.87 -10.89
N ARG A 134 3.01 10.91 -10.07
CA ARG A 134 2.06 11.18 -8.99
C ARG A 134 0.67 11.49 -9.56
N HIS A 135 -0.37 10.95 -8.95
CA HIS A 135 -1.75 11.40 -9.16
C HIS A 135 -2.09 12.60 -8.29
N ASN A 136 -3.01 13.45 -8.74
CA ASN A 136 -3.55 14.55 -7.94
C ASN A 136 -4.59 14.06 -6.91
N CYS A 137 -4.50 12.81 -6.49
CA CYS A 137 -5.36 12.29 -5.44
C CYS A 137 -4.64 11.30 -4.55
N SER A 138 -5.22 11.20 -3.37
CA SER A 138 -4.74 10.39 -2.28
C SER A 138 -5.90 9.58 -1.73
N ALA A 139 -5.63 8.36 -1.29
CA ALA A 139 -6.56 7.60 -0.48
C ALA A 139 -6.46 8.08 0.97
N VAL A 140 -7.57 8.02 1.70
CA VAL A 140 -7.57 8.28 3.14
C VAL A 140 -8.25 7.12 3.84
N PHE A 141 -7.59 6.59 4.86
CA PHE A 141 -8.12 5.54 5.71
C PHE A 141 -8.21 6.04 7.15
N ARG A 142 -9.25 5.61 7.86
CA ARG A 142 -9.47 5.88 9.27
C ARG A 142 -9.63 4.57 10.01
N ARG A 143 -8.98 4.47 11.17
CA ARG A 143 -9.20 3.35 12.08
C ARG A 143 -10.57 3.48 12.75
N LEU A 144 -11.41 2.46 12.62
CA LEU A 144 -12.66 2.36 13.38
C LEU A 144 -12.47 1.52 14.65
N ASN A 145 -11.66 0.48 14.56
CA ASN A 145 -11.30 -0.37 15.68
C ASN A 145 -9.89 -0.95 15.48
N LYS A 146 -9.39 -1.74 16.43
CA LYS A 146 -8.05 -2.34 16.36
C LYS A 146 -7.78 -3.04 15.01
N ASP A 147 -8.78 -3.73 14.50
CA ASP A 147 -8.76 -4.65 13.36
C ASP A 147 -9.59 -4.19 12.15
N VAL A 148 -10.11 -2.96 12.17
CA VAL A 148 -10.98 -2.43 11.11
C VAL A 148 -10.54 -1.03 10.70
N TYR A 149 -10.24 -0.88 9.41
CA TYR A 149 -9.98 0.39 8.76
C TYR A 149 -11.02 0.62 7.67
N VAL A 150 -11.55 1.84 7.61
CA VAL A 150 -12.41 2.27 6.50
C VAL A 150 -11.72 3.38 5.76
N GLY A 151 -11.79 3.35 4.43
CA GLY A 151 -11.18 4.39 3.63
C GLY A 151 -11.99 4.74 2.41
N TYR A 152 -11.53 5.78 1.75
CA TYR A 152 -12.01 6.19 0.46
C TYR A 152 -10.82 6.53 -0.43
N TRP A 153 -10.95 6.22 -1.70
CA TRP A 153 -9.94 6.54 -2.70
C TRP A 153 -10.59 6.85 -4.05
N PRO A 154 -10.19 7.96 -4.68
CA PRO A 154 -10.74 8.31 -5.99
C PRO A 154 -9.94 7.68 -7.14
N ASP A 155 -10.64 7.29 -8.22
CA ASP A 155 -10.00 6.93 -9.49
C ASP A 155 -9.62 8.18 -10.29
N CYS A 156 -8.40 8.66 -10.11
CA CYS A 156 -7.92 9.81 -10.87
C CYS A 156 -7.52 9.52 -12.31
N ARG A 157 -7.62 8.27 -12.75
CA ARG A 157 -7.30 7.88 -14.13
C ARG A 157 -8.51 8.05 -15.05
N SER A 158 -9.71 8.01 -14.47
CA SER A 158 -10.97 7.94 -15.20
C SER A 158 -11.90 9.07 -14.76
N LEU A 159 -12.70 9.57 -15.70
CA LEU A 159 -13.80 10.50 -15.41
C LEU A 159 -15.12 9.81 -15.76
N VAL A 160 -16.00 9.71 -14.78
CA VAL A 160 -17.38 9.26 -14.97
C VAL A 160 -18.26 10.48 -14.74
N ARG A 161 -18.99 10.91 -15.78
CA ARG A 161 -19.84 12.12 -15.76
C ARG A 161 -19.10 13.38 -15.30
N GLY A 162 -17.84 13.53 -15.70
CA GLY A 162 -17.02 14.71 -15.35
C GLY A 162 -16.42 14.69 -13.95
N HIS A 163 -16.63 13.63 -13.17
CA HIS A 163 -16.04 13.46 -11.84
C HIS A 163 -15.20 12.19 -11.75
N HIS A 164 -14.17 12.21 -10.89
CA HIS A 164 -13.44 11.00 -10.53
C HIS A 164 -14.33 10.12 -9.65
N PRO A 165 -14.60 8.85 -10.03
CA PRO A 165 -15.27 7.89 -9.14
C PRO A 165 -14.56 7.83 -7.80
N ASN A 166 -15.30 7.82 -6.69
CA ASN A 166 -14.74 7.67 -5.35
C ASN A 166 -15.20 6.33 -4.77
N TYR A 167 -14.26 5.42 -4.59
CA TYR A 167 -14.52 4.11 -3.97
C TYR A 167 -14.47 4.23 -2.46
N ALA A 168 -15.18 3.34 -1.78
CA ALA A 168 -15.11 3.21 -0.33
C ALA A 168 -14.76 1.77 0.04
N ASP A 169 -13.77 1.61 0.89
CA ASP A 169 -13.24 0.31 1.28
C ASP A 169 -13.38 0.10 2.78
N THR A 170 -13.59 -1.13 3.18
CA THR A 170 -13.45 -1.58 4.57
C THR A 170 -12.48 -2.74 4.60
N PHE A 171 -11.33 -2.54 5.25
CA PHE A 171 -10.32 -3.56 5.45
C PHE A 171 -10.44 -4.16 6.85
N THR A 172 -10.35 -5.48 6.90
CA THR A 172 -10.22 -6.27 8.13
C THR A 172 -9.03 -7.21 8.03
N CYS A 173 -8.72 -7.95 9.10
CA CYS A 173 -7.67 -8.96 9.07
C CYS A 173 -7.89 -10.08 8.03
N GLN A 174 -9.14 -10.36 7.62
CA GLN A 174 -9.49 -11.49 6.76
C GLN A 174 -10.08 -11.05 5.42
N ASP A 175 -10.90 -10.01 5.43
CA ASP A 175 -11.70 -9.62 4.28
C ASP A 175 -11.55 -8.14 3.96
N VAL A 176 -11.79 -7.79 2.70
CA VAL A 176 -11.94 -6.43 2.21
C VAL A 176 -13.29 -6.29 1.54
N SER A 177 -14.07 -5.29 1.92
CA SER A 177 -15.31 -4.93 1.23
C SER A 177 -15.10 -3.64 0.47
N ILE A 178 -15.46 -3.60 -0.81
CA ILE A 178 -15.30 -2.43 -1.68
C ILE A 178 -16.63 -2.05 -2.29
N ILE A 179 -17.02 -0.80 -2.07
CA ILE A 179 -18.21 -0.19 -2.65
C ILE A 179 -17.77 0.62 -3.86
N ILE A 180 -18.30 0.23 -5.02
CA ILE A 180 -18.11 0.96 -6.27
C ILE A 180 -19.20 2.04 -6.36
N PRO A 181 -18.83 3.31 -6.60
CA PRO A 181 -19.83 4.37 -6.74
C PRO A 181 -20.72 4.08 -7.97
N PRO A 182 -22.03 4.31 -7.86
CA PRO A 182 -22.94 4.10 -8.99
C PRO A 182 -22.57 5.01 -10.16
N THR A 183 -22.69 4.50 -11.38
CA THR A 183 -22.44 5.26 -12.61
C THR A 183 -23.64 6.11 -13.03
N VAL A 184 -24.76 6.05 -12.29
CA VAL A 184 -25.99 6.83 -12.52
C VAL A 184 -26.59 7.37 -11.22
N GLU A 185 -27.31 8.50 -11.30
CA GLU A 185 -27.80 9.28 -10.15
C GLU A 185 -28.71 8.50 -9.20
N GLU A 186 -29.56 7.63 -9.74
CA GLU A 186 -30.40 6.73 -8.95
C GLU A 186 -30.27 5.30 -9.50
N THR A 187 -29.42 4.52 -8.86
CA THR A 187 -29.44 3.05 -8.99
C THR A 187 -29.62 2.44 -7.62
N PHE A 188 -30.24 1.27 -7.58
CA PHE A 188 -30.19 0.43 -6.39
C PHE A 188 -28.74 0.27 -5.96
N ALA A 189 -28.47 0.40 -4.65
CA ALA A 189 -27.14 0.18 -4.10
C ALA A 189 -26.67 -1.22 -4.54
N GLN A 190 -25.61 -1.26 -5.35
CA GLN A 190 -25.01 -2.53 -5.74
C GLN A 190 -24.37 -3.15 -4.49
N PRO A 191 -24.55 -4.46 -4.25
CA PRO A 191 -23.83 -5.14 -3.19
C PRO A 191 -22.32 -4.93 -3.37
N PRO A 192 -21.57 -4.69 -2.27
CA PRO A 192 -20.13 -4.49 -2.37
C PRO A 192 -19.44 -5.72 -2.97
N TYR A 193 -18.26 -5.49 -3.54
CA TYR A 193 -17.32 -6.58 -3.80
C TYR A 193 -16.75 -7.05 -2.47
N ILE A 194 -16.79 -8.36 -2.22
CA ILE A 194 -16.23 -8.97 -1.02
C ILE A 194 -15.03 -9.81 -1.41
N PHE A 195 -13.86 -9.38 -0.93
CA PHE A 195 -12.60 -10.03 -1.19
C PHE A 195 -12.09 -10.73 0.07
N GLN A 196 -11.58 -11.93 -0.10
CA GLN A 196 -10.96 -12.69 0.96
C GLN A 196 -9.46 -12.70 0.80
N ARG A 197 -8.76 -12.53 1.92
CA ARG A 197 -7.31 -12.69 1.95
C ARG A 197 -6.95 -14.15 1.78
N LYS A 198 -5.94 -14.41 0.96
CA LYS A 198 -5.24 -15.68 0.91
C LYS A 198 -4.31 -15.79 2.12
N ASP A 199 -3.85 -17.00 2.44
CA ASP A 199 -2.99 -17.24 3.61
C ASP A 199 -1.67 -16.44 3.61
N THR A 200 -1.29 -15.82 2.48
CA THR A 200 -0.14 -14.94 2.37
C THR A 200 -0.29 -13.66 3.19
N ARG A 201 0.61 -13.47 4.17
CA ARG A 201 0.83 -12.19 4.84
C ARG A 201 2.24 -11.68 4.54
N TYR A 202 2.36 -10.41 4.19
CA TYR A 202 3.64 -9.79 3.90
C TYR A 202 4.14 -9.01 5.10
N ARG A 203 5.39 -9.27 5.52
CA ARG A 203 6.04 -8.51 6.58
C ARG A 203 6.84 -7.36 6.00
N PHE A 204 6.80 -6.21 6.66
CA PHE A 204 7.73 -5.12 6.37
C PHE A 204 9.16 -5.50 6.79
N THR A 205 10.14 -5.09 6.00
CA THR A 205 11.53 -5.15 6.42
C THR A 205 11.80 -4.06 7.45
N GLY A 206 12.45 -4.40 8.56
CA GLY A 206 12.79 -3.44 9.62
C GLY A 206 11.73 -3.28 10.73
N LEU A 207 10.79 -4.22 10.85
CA LEU A 207 9.91 -4.29 12.03
C LEU A 207 10.73 -4.63 13.28
N PRO A 208 10.40 -4.03 14.45
CA PRO A 208 10.95 -4.50 15.72
C PRO A 208 10.61 -5.97 15.94
N ASP A 209 11.55 -6.75 16.48
CA ASP A 209 11.33 -8.17 16.82
C ASP A 209 10.15 -8.36 17.80
N THR A 210 9.79 -7.31 18.53
CA THR A 210 8.69 -7.27 19.49
C THR A 210 7.31 -7.04 18.86
N TYR A 211 7.23 -6.77 17.55
CA TYR A 211 5.95 -6.54 16.88
C TYR A 211 5.17 -7.86 16.77
N GLY A 212 4.11 -7.99 17.57
CA GLY A 212 3.22 -9.14 17.55
C GLY A 212 2.13 -8.98 16.50
N ASN A 213 2.09 -9.88 15.51
CA ASN A 213 1.02 -9.98 14.53
C ASN A 213 -0.32 -10.30 15.24
N PHE A 214 -1.28 -9.38 15.21
CA PHE A 214 -2.59 -9.56 15.84
C PHE A 214 -3.66 -10.10 14.87
N CYS A 215 -3.43 -10.05 13.57
CA CYS A 215 -4.27 -10.65 12.54
C CYS A 215 -3.98 -12.16 12.35
N GLY A 216 -3.38 -12.82 13.36
CA GLY A 216 -2.89 -14.20 13.31
C GLY A 216 -3.83 -15.19 12.61
N THR A 217 -3.23 -16.19 11.97
CA THR A 217 -3.92 -17.32 11.32
C THR A 217 -4.96 -17.91 12.27
N LYS A 218 -6.18 -18.15 11.76
CA LYS A 218 -7.12 -19.04 12.45
C LYS A 218 -6.38 -20.35 12.75
N ASN A 219 -6.34 -20.74 14.02
CA ASN A 219 -6.02 -22.10 14.42
C ASN A 219 -7.04 -23.07 13.82
#